data_AF-A0A934XUC8-F1
#
_entry.id   AF-A0A934XUC8-F1
#
_cell.length_a   1.000
_cell.length_b   1.000
_cell.length_c   1.000
_cell.angle_alpha   90.00
_cell.angle_beta   90.00
_cell.angle_gamma   90.00
#
_symmetry.space_group_name_H-M   'P 1'
#
loop_
_entity.id
_entity.type
_entity.pdbx_description
1 polymer ?
#
loop_
_entity_poly.entity_id
_entity_poly.type
_entity_poly.pdbx_seq_one_letter_code
_entity_poly.pdbx_strand_id
1 'polypeptide(L)'
;MTAATRLTPLLSLVTLVLLTAAAAPASQPASAQAAPHTIITAAFQQGLAGYSGVRDTWVSSLDWDTPPQHTVNYGQNDGLTLSRNDGDNPLLAFDLTSITPNSAILSATLALVNTTPAGCNVTAPWVRRAELFQVLRAWDEGNQVESPINAAGKHGATGDNAFDYFPGQGADVPWNARGMAAGSDYLAAPSAAADIINQGWYTWPVTSLVRAWVRNEQPNDGLVLRDASGYQDGNCDWRTFVSSQAADAAHRPILTVTYNPDTPWTVAGPDQVNLSWNGGAVTLDGSASRDRPGGNNATLTFQWRVAQAAYGSALNGALIGTAAIQSFTPDVPGEWDIELTVTNDVGASAADAVHLRLLAIPAGHPRIYLDPAKLAILQARAIPSNPRWTQLQAEASDPSGEMHARWWGC
;
A
#
# COMPACT_ATOMS: atom_id res chain seq x y z
N MET A 1 -49.89 70.06 66.63
CA MET A 1 -50.69 68.82 66.44
C MET A 1 -50.85 68.60 64.95
N THR A 2 -50.30 67.47 64.43
CA THR A 2 -50.87 66.55 63.38
C THR A 2 -51.70 67.14 62.24
N ALA A 3 -51.61 66.76 60.96
CA ALA A 3 -51.06 65.57 60.30
C ALA A 3 -50.94 65.79 58.76
N ALA A 4 -50.41 64.76 58.09
CA ALA A 4 -50.01 64.58 56.69
C ALA A 4 -51.09 64.72 55.60
N THR A 5 -50.68 65.05 54.36
CA THR A 5 -51.03 64.29 53.13
C THR A 5 -50.05 64.62 51.97
N ARG A 6 -49.68 63.61 51.17
CA ARG A 6 -48.66 63.64 50.08
C ARG A 6 -49.23 64.08 48.72
N LEU A 7 -48.40 64.70 47.89
CA LEU A 7 -48.63 64.94 46.45
C LEU A 7 -47.44 64.42 45.63
N THR A 8 -47.77 63.65 44.58
CA THR A 8 -46.91 62.95 43.61
C THR A 8 -46.40 63.84 42.48
N PRO A 9 -45.17 63.64 41.93
CA PRO A 9 -44.69 64.39 40.78
C PRO A 9 -44.96 63.67 39.43
N LEU A 10 -45.25 64.45 38.39
CA LEU A 10 -45.29 64.04 36.98
C LEU A 10 -43.86 63.96 36.42
N LEU A 11 -43.51 62.86 35.72
CA LEU A 11 -42.39 62.80 34.78
C LEU A 11 -42.93 62.49 33.37
N SER A 12 -42.55 63.34 32.42
CA SER A 12 -42.94 63.29 31.00
C SER A 12 -42.10 62.26 30.24
N LEU A 13 -42.75 61.35 29.51
CA LEU A 13 -42.11 60.33 28.67
C LEU A 13 -41.98 60.85 27.22
N VAL A 14 -40.76 60.85 26.68
CA VAL A 14 -40.46 61.14 25.27
C VAL A 14 -40.48 59.83 24.48
N THR A 15 -41.33 59.75 23.45
CA THR A 15 -41.49 58.56 22.60
C THR A 15 -40.45 58.58 21.47
N LEU A 16 -39.54 57.60 21.47
CA LEU A 16 -38.55 57.36 20.41
C LEU A 16 -39.14 56.38 19.37
N VAL A 17 -39.27 56.82 18.12
CA VAL A 17 -39.68 55.98 16.99
C VAL A 17 -38.46 55.25 16.45
N LEU A 18 -38.41 53.91 16.60
CA LEU A 18 -37.39 53.06 15.98
C LEU A 18 -37.79 52.70 14.55
N LEU A 19 -37.02 53.15 13.56
CA LEU A 19 -37.04 52.65 12.19
C LEU A 19 -36.31 51.29 12.15
N THR A 20 -37.01 50.22 11.79
CA THR A 20 -36.39 48.91 11.54
C THR A 20 -35.79 48.89 10.14
N ALA A 21 -34.46 48.93 10.04
CA ALA A 21 -33.74 48.66 8.80
C ALA A 21 -33.73 47.14 8.53
N ALA A 22 -34.27 46.72 7.38
CA ALA A 22 -34.20 45.33 6.93
C ALA A 22 -32.75 44.97 6.57
N ALA A 23 -32.19 43.96 7.24
CA ALA A 23 -30.87 43.43 6.93
C ALA A 23 -30.88 42.73 5.56
N ALA A 24 -29.99 43.14 4.67
CA ALA A 24 -29.71 42.42 3.43
C ALA A 24 -29.19 41.00 3.75
N PRO A 25 -29.53 39.97 2.96
CA PRO A 25 -29.00 38.63 3.17
C PRO A 25 -27.48 38.66 3.00
N ALA A 26 -26.77 38.18 4.01
CA ALA A 26 -25.33 37.99 3.94
C ALA A 26 -25.02 36.99 2.82
N SER A 27 -24.31 37.43 1.78
CA SER A 27 -23.69 36.51 0.82
C SER A 27 -22.68 35.66 1.59
N GLN A 28 -22.92 34.34 1.66
CA GLN A 28 -21.92 33.39 2.12
C GLN A 28 -20.60 33.62 1.35
N PRO A 29 -19.43 33.56 2.00
CA PRO A 29 -18.18 33.57 1.25
C PRO A 29 -18.21 32.36 0.31
N ALA A 30 -18.07 32.61 -0.99
CA ALA A 30 -17.81 31.55 -1.95
C ALA A 30 -16.63 30.73 -1.40
N SER A 31 -16.82 29.42 -1.28
CA SER A 31 -15.74 28.49 -0.96
C SER A 31 -14.59 28.80 -1.91
N ALA A 32 -13.48 29.32 -1.37
CA ALA A 32 -12.27 29.55 -2.14
C ALA A 32 -11.80 28.19 -2.66
N GLN A 33 -12.11 27.90 -3.92
CA GLN A 33 -11.63 26.72 -4.61
C GLN A 33 -10.09 26.77 -4.56
N ALA A 34 -9.48 25.81 -3.87
CA ALA A 34 -8.02 25.74 -3.77
C ALA A 34 -7.45 25.68 -5.18
N ALA A 35 -6.51 26.57 -5.50
CA ALA A 35 -5.79 26.50 -6.76
C ALA A 35 -5.13 25.12 -6.90
N PRO A 36 -4.99 24.57 -8.12
CA PRO A 36 -4.29 23.30 -8.32
C PRO A 36 -2.91 23.33 -7.67
N HIS A 37 -2.59 22.28 -6.93
CA HIS A 37 -1.22 22.07 -6.55
C HIS A 37 -0.42 21.74 -7.82
N THR A 38 0.71 22.41 -7.98
CA THR A 38 1.69 21.97 -8.97
C THR A 38 2.23 20.60 -8.55
N ILE A 39 2.67 19.79 -9.52
CA ILE A 39 3.45 18.57 -9.24
C ILE A 39 4.52 18.90 -8.19
N ILE A 40 4.50 18.16 -7.08
CA ILE A 40 5.41 18.38 -5.95
C ILE A 40 6.57 17.40 -6.10
N THR A 41 7.79 17.88 -5.86
CA THR A 41 8.98 17.03 -5.65
C THR A 41 9.45 17.19 -4.22
N ALA A 42 9.40 16.10 -3.44
CA ALA A 42 9.86 16.04 -2.06
C ALA A 42 11.11 15.17 -1.96
N ALA A 43 12.07 15.60 -1.13
CA ALA A 43 13.27 14.84 -0.80
C ALA A 43 13.21 14.45 0.68
N PHE A 44 13.22 13.14 0.93
CA PHE A 44 13.21 12.54 2.25
C PHE A 44 14.64 12.13 2.59
N GLN A 45 15.33 12.92 3.43
CA GLN A 45 16.70 12.70 3.85
C GLN A 45 16.86 13.10 5.33
N GLN A 46 17.43 12.22 6.15
CA GLN A 46 17.54 12.44 7.59
C GLN A 46 18.28 13.74 7.93
N GLY A 47 17.61 14.68 8.60
CA GLY A 47 18.11 16.00 8.97
C GLY A 47 17.85 17.10 7.94
N LEU A 48 17.39 16.77 6.72
CA LEU A 48 17.06 17.76 5.71
C LEU A 48 15.72 18.43 6.02
N ALA A 49 15.72 19.75 6.15
CA ALA A 49 14.50 20.54 6.43
C ALA A 49 13.68 20.04 7.64
N GLY A 50 14.33 19.43 8.63
CA GLY A 50 13.68 18.87 9.82
C GLY A 50 13.12 17.45 9.65
N TYR A 51 13.28 16.82 8.49
CA TYR A 51 12.88 15.43 8.29
C TYR A 51 13.70 14.48 9.18
N SER A 52 13.04 13.54 9.84
CA SER A 52 13.66 12.59 10.77
C SER A 52 13.11 11.16 10.63
N GLY A 53 12.51 10.88 9.48
CA GLY A 53 11.75 9.65 9.21
C GLY A 53 12.53 8.52 8.56
N VAL A 54 13.86 8.59 8.46
CA VAL A 54 14.67 7.46 7.98
C VAL A 54 14.86 6.48 9.12
N ARG A 55 14.66 5.19 8.82
CA ARG A 55 15.16 4.07 9.63
C ARG A 55 16.06 3.24 8.74
N ASP A 56 17.28 2.98 9.17
CA ASP A 56 18.21 2.13 8.45
C ASP A 56 19.14 1.33 9.36
N THR A 57 19.36 0.09 8.97
CA THR A 57 20.28 -0.84 9.64
C THR A 57 20.76 -1.85 8.61
N TRP A 58 21.55 -2.82 9.02
CA TRP A 58 21.81 -3.99 8.20
C TRP A 58 21.81 -5.23 9.08
N VAL A 59 21.45 -6.37 8.48
CA VAL A 59 21.42 -7.65 9.17
C VAL A 59 22.42 -8.60 8.53
N SER A 60 23.11 -9.37 9.36
CA SER A 60 24.13 -10.31 8.91
C SER A 60 23.68 -11.75 9.01
N SER A 61 24.06 -12.60 8.07
CA SER A 61 23.95 -14.07 8.18
C SER A 61 25.25 -14.72 8.64
N LEU A 62 26.32 -13.94 8.78
CA LEU A 62 27.67 -14.41 9.07
C LEU A 62 27.85 -14.76 10.56
N ASP A 63 28.72 -15.74 10.82
CA ASP A 63 28.96 -16.30 12.16
C ASP A 63 30.43 -16.51 12.52
N TRP A 64 31.34 -15.90 11.76
CA TRP A 64 32.78 -16.13 11.89
C TRP A 64 33.45 -15.25 12.95
N ASP A 65 32.79 -14.19 13.43
CA ASP A 65 33.33 -13.31 14.48
C ASP A 65 32.73 -13.62 15.87
N THR A 66 33.26 -12.99 16.92
CA THR A 66 32.77 -13.11 18.30
C THR A 66 32.45 -11.74 18.90
N PRO A 67 31.18 -11.43 19.20
CA PRO A 67 29.98 -12.27 19.01
C PRO A 67 29.67 -12.53 17.52
N PRO A 68 29.00 -13.64 17.17
CA PRO A 68 28.59 -13.90 15.79
C PRO A 68 27.73 -12.76 15.25
N GLN A 69 28.04 -12.28 14.05
CA GLN A 69 27.43 -11.08 13.47
C GLN A 69 25.91 -11.18 13.33
N HIS A 70 25.38 -12.38 13.09
CA HIS A 70 23.93 -12.60 13.04
C HIS A 70 23.20 -12.34 14.37
N THR A 71 23.93 -12.21 15.49
CA THR A 71 23.37 -11.90 16.82
C THR A 71 23.49 -10.42 17.20
N VAL A 72 24.03 -9.60 16.31
CA VAL A 72 24.39 -8.20 16.56
C VAL A 72 23.38 -7.26 15.92
N ASN A 73 23.09 -6.14 16.59
CA ASN A 73 22.33 -5.02 16.02
C ASN A 73 23.28 -3.89 15.59
N TYR A 74 22.98 -3.31 14.43
CA TYR A 74 23.78 -2.29 13.75
C TYR A 74 23.01 -0.98 13.53
N GLY A 75 21.87 -0.79 14.19
CA GLY A 75 20.93 0.30 13.91
C GLY A 75 21.45 1.71 14.20
N GLN A 76 22.58 1.85 14.89
CA GLN A 76 23.22 3.14 15.16
C GLN A 76 24.57 3.30 14.46
N ASN A 77 24.94 2.36 13.58
CA ASN A 77 26.16 2.46 12.79
C ASN A 77 26.07 3.60 11.77
N ASP A 78 27.19 4.24 11.45
CA ASP A 78 27.28 5.32 10.45
C ASP A 78 27.37 4.82 8.99
N GLY A 79 27.36 3.49 8.80
CA GLY A 79 27.41 2.85 7.51
C GLY A 79 26.57 1.57 7.44
N LEU A 80 26.07 1.27 6.25
CA LEU A 80 25.28 0.10 5.90
C LEU A 80 26.11 -0.84 5.03
N THR A 81 26.34 -2.06 5.48
CA THR A 81 27.17 -3.03 4.76
C THR A 81 26.30 -3.96 3.92
N LEU A 82 26.63 -4.06 2.63
CA LEU A 82 26.12 -5.05 1.69
C LEU A 82 27.24 -6.03 1.34
N SER A 83 27.08 -7.31 1.63
CA SER A 83 28.09 -8.33 1.34
C SER A 83 27.58 -9.41 0.40
N ARG A 84 28.52 -10.05 -0.29
CA ARG A 84 28.29 -11.22 -1.15
C ARG A 84 27.50 -12.32 -0.42
N ASN A 85 26.78 -13.14 -1.19
CA ASN A 85 26.12 -14.37 -0.72
C ASN A 85 25.19 -14.13 0.47
N ASP A 86 24.42 -13.05 0.45
CA ASP A 86 23.50 -12.69 1.53
C ASP A 86 24.18 -12.51 2.90
N GLY A 87 25.49 -12.24 2.90
CA GLY A 87 26.29 -12.07 4.11
C GLY A 87 25.77 -10.94 4.97
N ASP A 88 25.74 -9.72 4.43
CA ASP A 88 25.27 -8.52 5.12
C ASP A 88 24.26 -7.81 4.20
N ASN A 89 23.11 -7.43 4.75
CA ASN A 89 21.96 -6.99 3.96
C ASN A 89 21.39 -5.68 4.54
N PRO A 90 21.61 -4.53 3.87
CA PRO A 90 21.04 -3.25 4.26
C PRO A 90 19.52 -3.23 4.24
N LEU A 91 18.91 -2.73 5.31
CA LEU A 91 17.49 -2.46 5.47
C LEU A 91 17.28 -0.95 5.58
N LEU A 92 16.31 -0.43 4.83
CA LEU A 92 15.95 0.99 4.88
C LEU A 92 14.43 1.16 4.84
N ALA A 93 13.92 2.18 5.50
CA ALA A 93 12.54 2.63 5.40
C ALA A 93 12.47 4.16 5.53
N PHE A 94 11.46 4.76 4.90
CA PHE A 94 11.21 6.19 4.94
C PHE A 94 9.78 6.44 5.42
N ASP A 95 9.60 7.31 6.41
CA ASP A 95 8.29 7.86 6.74
C ASP A 95 7.83 8.81 5.63
N LEU A 96 6.70 8.46 4.99
CA LEU A 96 6.09 9.21 3.90
C LEU A 96 4.77 9.88 4.30
N THR A 97 4.45 9.95 5.59
CA THR A 97 3.17 10.51 6.10
C THR A 97 2.94 11.97 5.73
N SER A 98 3.98 12.71 5.35
CA SER A 98 3.86 14.08 4.82
C SER A 98 3.35 14.14 3.38
N ILE A 99 3.37 13.03 2.63
CA ILE A 99 2.71 12.94 1.33
C ILE A 99 1.22 12.83 1.58
N THR A 100 0.44 13.72 0.95
CA THR A 100 -1.01 13.67 1.01
C THR A 100 -1.51 12.28 0.58
N PRO A 101 -2.34 11.59 1.38
CA PRO A 101 -2.86 10.27 1.02
C PRO A 101 -3.49 10.25 -0.36
N ASN A 102 -3.30 9.14 -1.10
CA ASN A 102 -3.79 8.94 -2.47
C ASN A 102 -3.20 9.85 -3.55
N SER A 103 -2.15 10.62 -3.23
CA SER A 103 -1.38 11.34 -4.25
C SER A 103 -0.95 10.38 -5.38
N ALA A 104 -1.05 10.81 -6.63
CA ALA A 104 -0.52 10.03 -7.74
C ALA A 104 1.01 10.13 -7.75
N ILE A 105 1.68 9.04 -7.42
CA ILE A 105 3.14 8.94 -7.48
C ILE A 105 3.58 8.81 -8.95
N LEU A 106 4.26 9.84 -9.44
CA LEU A 106 4.74 9.96 -10.82
C LEU A 106 6.13 9.34 -10.97
N SER A 107 7.04 9.62 -10.04
CA SER A 107 8.35 8.99 -9.96
C SER A 107 8.86 8.94 -8.53
N ALA A 108 9.58 7.89 -8.17
CA ALA A 108 10.36 7.85 -6.94
C ALA A 108 11.73 7.21 -7.18
N THR A 109 12.78 7.81 -6.61
CA THR A 109 14.16 7.35 -6.75
C THR A 109 14.84 7.34 -5.39
N LEU A 110 15.33 6.18 -4.98
CA LEU A 110 16.25 6.04 -3.85
C LEU A 110 17.67 6.35 -4.34
N ALA A 111 18.42 7.13 -3.57
CA ALA A 111 19.82 7.42 -3.82
C ALA A 111 20.65 7.12 -2.56
N LEU A 112 21.73 6.36 -2.72
CA LEU A 112 22.68 6.00 -1.66
C LEU A 112 24.11 6.34 -2.09
N VAL A 113 24.95 6.70 -1.12
CA VAL A 113 26.38 6.94 -1.34
C VAL A 113 27.17 5.70 -0.97
N ASN A 114 27.83 5.08 -1.93
CA ASN A 114 28.82 4.04 -1.67
C ASN A 114 30.17 4.68 -1.32
N THR A 115 30.83 4.19 -0.28
CA THR A 115 32.14 4.66 0.22
C THR A 115 33.28 3.70 -0.08
N THR A 116 33.01 2.56 -0.71
CA THR A 116 34.01 1.53 -1.02
C THR A 116 34.48 1.55 -2.48
N PRO A 117 35.76 1.28 -2.76
CA PRO A 117 36.26 1.11 -4.12
C PRO A 117 35.82 -0.23 -4.73
N ALA A 118 35.87 -0.35 -6.06
CA ALA A 118 35.47 -1.56 -6.78
C ALA A 118 36.36 -2.79 -6.47
N GLY A 119 37.67 -2.56 -6.39
CA GLY A 119 38.67 -3.60 -6.18
C GLY A 119 39.45 -3.40 -4.88
N CYS A 120 39.67 -4.50 -4.16
CA CYS A 120 40.31 -4.46 -2.84
C CYS A 120 41.85 -4.37 -2.96
N ASN A 121 42.41 -4.83 -4.08
CA ASN A 121 43.86 -4.90 -4.30
C ASN A 121 44.29 -4.46 -5.71
N VAL A 122 43.34 -4.11 -6.59
CA VAL A 122 43.59 -3.73 -7.99
C VAL A 122 42.62 -2.65 -8.45
N THR A 123 43.08 -1.71 -9.26
CA THR A 123 42.19 -0.76 -9.95
C THR A 123 41.59 -1.44 -11.16
N ALA A 124 40.33 -1.83 -11.08
CA ALA A 124 39.56 -2.36 -12.20
C ALA A 124 38.07 -2.04 -12.03
N PRO A 125 37.29 -1.90 -13.11
CA PRO A 125 35.89 -1.46 -13.07
C PRO A 125 34.96 -2.62 -12.68
N TRP A 126 35.25 -3.30 -11.57
CA TRP A 126 34.44 -4.43 -11.11
C TRP A 126 33.07 -3.96 -10.66
N VAL A 127 32.05 -4.45 -11.36
CA VAL A 127 30.66 -4.16 -11.04
C VAL A 127 30.19 -5.10 -9.94
N ARG A 128 29.55 -4.54 -8.91
CA ARG A 128 28.74 -5.28 -7.95
C ARG A 128 27.28 -4.89 -8.13
N ARG A 129 26.47 -5.82 -8.65
CA ARG A 129 25.03 -5.70 -8.82
C ARG A 129 24.35 -5.75 -7.45
N ALA A 130 23.68 -4.67 -7.07
CA ALA A 130 22.84 -4.62 -5.87
C ALA A 130 21.37 -4.54 -6.28
N GLU A 131 20.63 -5.59 -5.95
CA GLU A 131 19.20 -5.70 -6.16
C GLU A 131 18.44 -5.23 -4.92
N LEU A 132 17.31 -4.58 -5.13
CA LEU A 132 16.45 -4.01 -4.10
C LEU A 132 15.14 -4.77 -4.07
N PHE A 133 14.72 -5.20 -2.88
CA PHE A 133 13.50 -5.96 -2.67
C PHE A 133 12.59 -5.27 -1.68
N GLN A 134 11.29 -5.40 -1.88
CA GLN A 134 10.29 -5.00 -0.90
C GLN A 134 10.40 -5.90 0.34
N VAL A 135 10.42 -5.29 1.53
CA VAL A 135 10.31 -6.02 2.79
C VAL A 135 8.84 -6.28 3.10
N LEU A 136 8.51 -7.49 3.56
CA LEU A 136 7.15 -7.92 3.88
C LEU A 136 6.91 -7.96 5.39
N ARG A 137 7.95 -8.25 6.16
CA ARG A 137 7.89 -8.38 7.61
C ARG A 137 8.31 -7.07 8.29
N ALA A 138 7.55 -6.66 9.30
CA ALA A 138 7.94 -5.52 10.13
C ALA A 138 9.30 -5.77 10.80
N TRP A 139 10.03 -4.70 11.08
CA TRP A 139 11.34 -4.76 11.72
C TRP A 139 11.60 -3.49 12.53
N ASP A 140 12.53 -3.60 13.46
CA ASP A 140 13.01 -2.51 14.30
C ASP A 140 14.47 -2.19 13.96
N GLU A 141 14.79 -0.93 13.76
CA GLU A 141 16.15 -0.47 13.49
C GLU A 141 17.09 -0.84 14.65
N GLY A 142 16.58 -0.67 15.86
CA GLY A 142 17.35 -0.85 17.08
C GLY A 142 18.23 0.34 17.44
N ASN A 143 18.88 0.19 18.58
CA ASN A 143 19.60 1.27 19.25
C ASN A 143 21.05 0.92 19.60
N GLN A 144 21.64 -0.07 18.91
CA GLN A 144 23.03 -0.48 19.12
C GLN A 144 23.96 -0.05 17.99
N VAL A 145 25.22 0.18 18.36
CA VAL A 145 26.35 0.27 17.43
C VAL A 145 27.10 -1.05 17.54
N GLU A 146 27.02 -1.89 16.50
CA GLU A 146 27.76 -3.16 16.37
C GLU A 146 27.89 -3.93 17.70
N SER A 147 26.76 -4.16 18.39
CA SER A 147 26.79 -4.95 19.63
C SER A 147 25.54 -5.79 19.88
N PRO A 148 25.64 -6.84 20.74
CA PRO A 148 24.50 -7.68 21.09
C PRO A 148 23.41 -6.96 21.89
N ILE A 149 22.19 -7.50 21.82
CA ILE A 149 21.04 -7.10 22.64
C ILE A 149 21.12 -7.79 24.02
N ASN A 150 21.96 -7.26 24.90
CA ASN A 150 22.32 -7.91 26.18
C ASN A 150 22.19 -7.03 27.43
N ALA A 151 21.50 -5.90 27.34
CA ALA A 151 21.17 -5.06 28.49
C ALA A 151 19.76 -4.47 28.38
N ALA A 152 19.13 -4.22 29.53
CA ALA A 152 17.83 -3.57 29.59
C ALA A 152 17.82 -2.25 28.80
N GLY A 153 16.80 -2.06 27.96
CA GLY A 153 16.63 -0.93 27.06
C GLY A 153 17.24 -1.13 25.68
N LYS A 154 18.02 -2.20 25.45
CA LYS A 154 18.52 -2.56 24.12
C LYS A 154 17.49 -3.35 23.33
N HIS A 155 17.39 -3.06 22.04
CA HIS A 155 16.52 -3.76 21.11
C HIS A 155 16.98 -3.52 19.66
N GLY A 156 16.42 -4.28 18.71
CA GLY A 156 16.61 -4.04 17.28
C GLY A 156 16.58 -5.30 16.43
N ALA A 157 16.62 -5.13 15.12
CA ALA A 157 16.82 -6.22 14.17
C ALA A 157 18.26 -6.74 14.25
N THR A 158 18.39 -8.06 14.15
CA THR A 158 19.63 -8.80 14.02
C THR A 158 19.52 -9.74 12.82
N GLY A 159 20.56 -10.54 12.58
CA GLY A 159 20.51 -11.62 11.59
C GLY A 159 19.48 -12.71 11.88
N ASP A 160 19.18 -12.94 13.16
CA ASP A 160 18.24 -13.98 13.58
C ASP A 160 16.82 -13.43 13.77
N ASN A 161 16.68 -12.18 14.23
CA ASN A 161 15.41 -11.59 14.63
C ASN A 161 15.09 -10.27 13.92
N ALA A 162 13.84 -10.11 13.49
CA ALA A 162 13.30 -8.83 13.01
C ALA A 162 13.07 -7.84 14.15
N PHE A 163 12.74 -8.37 15.32
CA PHE A 163 12.68 -7.65 16.59
C PHE A 163 13.37 -8.52 17.64
N ASP A 164 14.53 -8.11 18.09
CA ASP A 164 15.23 -8.71 19.22
C ASP A 164 15.13 -7.76 20.41
N TYR A 165 14.77 -8.28 21.59
CA TYR A 165 14.64 -7.51 22.81
C TYR A 165 15.52 -8.08 23.91
N PHE A 166 15.97 -7.21 24.81
CA PHE A 166 16.61 -7.69 26.03
C PHE A 166 15.68 -8.66 26.79
N PRO A 167 16.19 -9.78 27.34
CA PRO A 167 15.38 -10.74 28.08
C PRO A 167 14.46 -10.09 29.11
N GLY A 168 13.15 -10.34 28.95
CA GLY A 168 12.10 -9.83 29.84
C GLY A 168 11.52 -8.46 29.45
N GLN A 169 11.94 -7.84 28.35
CA GLN A 169 11.41 -6.55 27.88
C GLN A 169 10.47 -6.62 26.67
N GLY A 170 10.37 -7.79 26.03
CA GLY A 170 9.55 -7.99 24.85
C GLY A 170 9.51 -9.46 24.47
N ALA A 171 8.86 -9.74 23.34
CA ALA A 171 8.92 -11.04 22.70
C ALA A 171 9.74 -10.92 21.42
N ASP A 172 10.77 -11.75 21.30
CA ASP A 172 11.59 -11.78 20.09
C ASP A 172 10.76 -12.29 18.91
N VAL A 173 10.95 -11.66 17.76
CA VAL A 173 10.29 -12.02 16.50
C VAL A 173 11.36 -12.46 15.52
N PRO A 174 11.50 -13.77 15.25
CA PRO A 174 12.53 -14.28 14.36
C PRO A 174 12.24 -13.91 12.91
N TRP A 175 13.28 -13.85 12.09
CA TRP A 175 13.14 -14.01 10.64
C TRP A 175 12.74 -15.46 10.30
N ASN A 176 12.21 -15.71 9.11
CA ASN A 176 11.93 -17.09 8.69
C ASN A 176 13.20 -17.87 8.32
N ALA A 177 14.29 -17.17 8.05
CA ALA A 177 15.64 -17.73 7.95
C ALA A 177 16.66 -16.70 8.45
N ARG A 178 17.83 -17.16 8.89
CA ARG A 178 18.95 -16.28 9.22
C ARG A 178 19.28 -15.38 8.02
N GLY A 179 19.41 -14.08 8.26
CA GLY A 179 19.63 -13.09 7.21
C GLY A 179 18.40 -12.80 6.35
N MET A 180 17.19 -13.18 6.79
CA MET A 180 15.89 -13.05 6.11
C MET A 180 15.67 -14.01 4.92
N ALA A 181 14.46 -14.55 4.82
CA ALA A 181 14.04 -15.49 3.76
C ALA A 181 13.28 -14.81 2.61
N ALA A 182 13.68 -15.12 1.37
CA ALA A 182 12.95 -14.71 0.16
C ALA A 182 11.54 -15.31 0.11
N GLY A 183 10.57 -14.50 -0.33
CA GLY A 183 9.16 -14.88 -0.44
C GLY A 183 8.39 -14.92 0.88
N SER A 184 9.02 -14.61 2.02
CA SER A 184 8.35 -14.58 3.32
C SER A 184 8.74 -13.36 4.15
N ASP A 185 10.02 -13.05 4.27
CA ASP A 185 10.49 -11.84 4.98
C ASP A 185 10.61 -10.64 4.02
N TYR A 186 10.97 -10.91 2.77
CA TYR A 186 10.99 -9.96 1.66
C TYR A 186 10.46 -10.61 0.37
N LEU A 187 10.04 -9.81 -0.61
CA LEU A 187 9.51 -10.32 -1.88
C LEU A 187 10.60 -11.09 -2.66
N ALA A 188 10.26 -12.21 -3.30
CA ALA A 188 11.24 -13.02 -4.01
C ALA A 188 11.76 -12.35 -5.32
N ALA A 189 10.96 -11.48 -5.93
CA ALA A 189 11.34 -10.77 -7.15
C ALA A 189 11.93 -9.39 -6.80
N PRO A 190 13.05 -8.98 -7.44
CA PRO A 190 13.62 -7.67 -7.21
C PRO A 190 12.70 -6.57 -7.77
N SER A 191 12.60 -5.47 -7.05
CA SER A 191 11.85 -4.27 -7.44
C SER A 191 12.70 -3.31 -8.29
N ALA A 192 14.00 -3.28 -8.04
CA ALA A 192 14.96 -2.45 -8.74
C ALA A 192 16.37 -3.03 -8.60
N ALA A 193 17.33 -2.50 -9.35
CA ALA A 193 18.74 -2.85 -9.18
C ALA A 193 19.67 -1.76 -9.69
N ALA A 194 20.90 -1.74 -9.19
CA ALA A 194 21.96 -0.84 -9.62
C ALA A 194 23.31 -1.57 -9.71
N ASP A 195 24.17 -1.06 -10.59
CA ASP A 195 25.51 -1.58 -10.82
C ASP A 195 26.53 -0.68 -10.11
N ILE A 196 27.12 -1.17 -9.03
CA ILE A 196 28.00 -0.39 -8.15
C ILE A 196 29.45 -0.70 -8.47
N ILE A 197 30.21 0.35 -8.80
CA ILE A 197 31.62 0.23 -9.16
C ILE A 197 32.46 0.84 -8.03
N ASN A 198 32.67 2.16 -8.09
CA ASN A 198 33.50 2.90 -7.15
C ASN A 198 32.67 3.75 -6.19
N GLN A 199 33.35 4.53 -5.37
CA GLN A 199 32.74 5.51 -4.47
C GLN A 199 31.87 6.50 -5.25
N GLY A 200 30.73 6.86 -4.68
CA GLY A 200 29.81 7.83 -5.28
C GLY A 200 28.34 7.48 -5.09
N TRP A 201 27.49 8.27 -5.74
CA TRP A 201 26.04 8.13 -5.71
C TRP A 201 25.57 7.03 -6.66
N TYR A 202 24.67 6.19 -6.17
CA TYR A 202 23.95 5.18 -6.94
C TYR A 202 22.46 5.33 -6.69
N THR A 203 21.64 4.99 -7.69
CA THR A 203 20.19 5.20 -7.63
C THR A 203 19.40 3.96 -8.02
N TRP A 204 18.24 3.80 -7.39
CA TRP A 204 17.27 2.76 -7.67
C TRP A 204 15.91 3.40 -7.97
N PRO A 205 15.27 3.10 -9.13
CA PRO A 205 13.92 3.52 -9.40
C PRO A 205 12.93 2.71 -8.56
N VAL A 206 12.24 3.36 -7.62
CA VAL A 206 11.34 2.71 -6.64
C VAL A 206 9.89 3.21 -6.72
N THR A 207 9.52 3.82 -7.86
CA THR A 207 8.19 4.40 -8.10
C THR A 207 7.03 3.46 -7.73
N SER A 208 7.10 2.19 -8.13
CA SER A 208 6.04 1.22 -7.86
C SER A 208 5.90 0.88 -6.37
N LEU A 209 7.03 0.79 -5.64
CA LEU A 209 7.03 0.55 -4.20
C LEU A 209 6.40 1.71 -3.45
N VAL A 210 6.87 2.94 -3.73
CA VAL A 210 6.36 4.15 -3.08
C VAL A 210 4.86 4.35 -3.37
N ARG A 211 4.41 4.01 -4.58
CA ARG A 211 2.97 4.04 -4.89
C ARG A 211 2.17 3.09 -4.01
N ALA A 212 2.66 1.88 -3.79
CA ALA A 212 1.99 0.89 -2.94
C ALA A 212 1.98 1.32 -1.46
N TRP A 213 3.08 1.92 -0.97
CA TRP A 213 3.19 2.47 0.39
C TRP A 213 2.18 3.59 0.63
N VAL A 214 2.12 4.59 -0.27
CA VAL A 214 1.20 5.75 -0.14
C VAL A 214 -0.28 5.33 -0.22
N ARG A 215 -0.58 4.16 -0.81
CA ARG A 215 -1.92 3.58 -0.87
C ARG A 215 -2.22 2.59 0.26
N ASN A 216 -1.28 2.35 1.17
CA ASN A 216 -1.38 1.34 2.21
C ASN A 216 -1.70 -0.07 1.66
N GLU A 217 -1.19 -0.39 0.48
CA GLU A 217 -1.38 -1.70 -0.17
C GLU A 217 -0.40 -2.76 0.39
N GLN A 218 0.51 -2.36 1.28
CA GLN A 218 1.60 -3.20 1.76
C GLN A 218 1.68 -3.22 3.29
N PRO A 219 2.11 -4.34 3.88
CA PRO A 219 2.23 -4.48 5.34
C PRO A 219 3.46 -3.77 5.92
N ASN A 220 4.44 -3.40 5.08
CA ASN A 220 5.68 -2.76 5.49
C ASN A 220 6.22 -1.86 4.36
N ASP A 221 6.71 -0.68 4.74
CA ASP A 221 7.24 0.34 3.80
C ASP A 221 8.78 0.30 3.71
N GLY A 222 9.37 -0.86 3.99
CA GLY A 222 10.80 -1.09 4.00
C GLY A 222 11.32 -1.75 2.72
N LEU A 223 12.62 -1.61 2.51
CA LEU A 223 13.36 -2.26 1.45
C LEU A 223 14.62 -2.94 2.00
N VAL A 224 15.06 -4.00 1.32
CA VAL A 224 16.34 -4.67 1.59
C VAL A 224 17.19 -4.69 0.33
N LEU A 225 18.49 -4.45 0.45
CA LEU A 225 19.46 -4.64 -0.63
C LEU A 225 20.11 -6.02 -0.54
N ARG A 226 20.27 -6.70 -1.68
CA ARG A 226 20.99 -7.98 -1.82
C ARG A 226 22.02 -7.90 -2.93
N ASP A 227 23.12 -8.62 -2.76
CA ASP A 227 24.12 -8.79 -3.81
C ASP A 227 23.64 -9.84 -4.82
N ALA A 228 23.83 -9.54 -6.12
CA ALA A 228 23.55 -10.46 -7.21
C ALA A 228 24.76 -10.70 -8.13
N SER A 229 25.96 -10.31 -7.68
CA SER A 229 27.18 -10.33 -8.51
C SER A 229 27.88 -11.69 -8.51
N GLY A 230 27.71 -12.45 -7.43
CA GLY A 230 28.47 -13.66 -7.16
C GLY A 230 29.94 -13.38 -6.86
N TYR A 231 30.76 -14.43 -6.86
CA TYR A 231 32.20 -14.34 -6.64
C TYR A 231 32.93 -13.93 -7.92
N GLN A 232 33.84 -12.96 -7.80
CA GLN A 232 34.73 -12.51 -8.87
C GLN A 232 36.10 -12.19 -8.27
N ASP A 233 37.17 -12.72 -8.86
CA ASP A 233 38.52 -12.49 -8.36
C ASP A 233 38.91 -11.00 -8.45
N GLY A 234 39.50 -10.45 -7.39
CA GLY A 234 39.88 -9.05 -7.27
C GLY A 234 38.75 -8.04 -7.01
N ASN A 235 37.46 -8.42 -7.13
CA ASN A 235 36.32 -7.59 -6.74
C ASN A 235 36.16 -7.62 -5.22
N CYS A 236 35.94 -6.48 -4.57
CA CYS A 236 35.65 -6.47 -3.14
C CYS A 236 34.35 -7.23 -2.84
N ASP A 237 34.38 -8.05 -1.78
CA ASP A 237 33.26 -8.91 -1.37
C ASP A 237 32.09 -8.14 -0.73
N TRP A 238 32.26 -6.84 -0.49
CA TRP A 238 31.26 -5.97 0.14
C TRP A 238 31.19 -4.59 -0.53
N ARG A 239 30.13 -3.84 -0.22
CA ARG A 239 30.00 -2.39 -0.38
C ARG A 239 29.51 -1.81 0.95
N THR A 240 29.93 -0.59 1.25
CA THR A 240 29.43 0.17 2.39
C THR A 240 28.74 1.42 1.87
N PHE A 241 27.50 1.62 2.30
CA PHE A 241 26.76 2.84 2.05
C PHE A 241 26.74 3.72 3.28
N VAL A 242 26.60 5.04 3.09
CA VAL A 242 26.38 5.99 4.20
C VAL A 242 24.99 5.75 4.80
N SER A 243 24.90 5.62 6.13
CA SER A 243 23.62 5.49 6.85
C SER A 243 23.04 6.84 7.27
N SER A 244 21.84 6.84 7.82
CA SER A 244 21.18 8.02 8.36
C SER A 244 21.83 8.54 9.64
N GLN A 245 22.65 7.75 10.33
CA GLN A 245 23.40 8.15 11.52
C GLN A 245 24.74 8.82 11.19
N ALA A 246 25.19 8.78 9.93
CA ALA A 246 26.45 9.40 9.52
C ALA A 246 26.51 10.89 9.85
N ALA A 247 27.67 11.37 10.30
CA ALA A 247 27.83 12.77 10.73
C ALA A 247 27.58 13.78 9.59
N ASP A 248 27.96 13.43 8.36
CA ASP A 248 27.72 14.25 7.19
C ASP A 248 26.32 14.03 6.62
N ALA A 249 25.41 14.94 6.98
CA ALA A 249 24.03 14.90 6.54
C ALA A 249 23.85 14.97 5.01
N ALA A 250 24.81 15.55 4.26
CA ALA A 250 24.67 15.74 2.82
C ALA A 250 24.73 14.42 2.04
N HIS A 251 25.38 13.39 2.59
CA HIS A 251 25.59 12.09 1.95
C HIS A 251 24.67 10.97 2.48
N ARG A 252 23.80 11.28 3.44
CA ARG A 252 22.82 10.32 3.98
C ARG A 252 21.82 9.86 2.90
N PRO A 253 21.16 8.70 3.08
CA PRO A 253 20.17 8.20 2.14
C PRO A 253 19.10 9.23 1.77
N ILE A 254 18.77 9.30 0.47
CA ILE A 254 17.74 10.22 -0.05
C ILE A 254 16.69 9.40 -0.80
N LEU A 255 15.43 9.55 -0.44
CA LEU A 255 14.31 9.17 -1.28
C LEU A 255 13.69 10.43 -1.88
N THR A 256 13.77 10.56 -3.21
CA THR A 256 13.14 11.67 -3.93
C THR A 256 11.84 11.19 -4.57
N VAL A 257 10.72 11.84 -4.25
CA VAL A 257 9.39 11.48 -4.74
C VAL A 257 8.77 12.68 -5.45
N THR A 258 8.35 12.46 -6.70
CA THR A 258 7.56 13.41 -7.48
C THR A 258 6.13 12.90 -7.58
N TYR A 259 5.17 13.71 -7.13
CA TYR A 259 3.77 13.30 -7.04
C TYR A 259 2.80 14.42 -7.36
N ASN A 260 1.58 14.03 -7.76
CA ASN A 260 0.45 14.92 -7.93
C ASN A 260 -0.57 14.72 -6.79
N PRO A 261 -0.64 15.65 -5.81
CA PRO A 261 -1.60 15.55 -4.71
C PRO A 261 -3.03 15.91 -5.14
N ASP A 262 -3.22 16.37 -6.37
CA ASP A 262 -4.53 16.78 -6.88
C ASP A 262 -5.37 15.63 -7.43
N THR A 263 -4.87 14.41 -7.32
CA THR A 263 -5.53 13.23 -7.87
C THR A 263 -6.78 12.92 -7.02
N PRO A 264 -7.97 12.76 -7.63
CA PRO A 264 -9.17 12.40 -6.88
C PRO A 264 -9.08 10.96 -6.35
N TRP A 265 -9.75 10.69 -5.25
CA TRP A 265 -9.98 9.34 -4.75
C TRP A 265 -11.14 8.72 -5.52
N THR A 266 -10.84 7.83 -6.46
CA THR A 266 -11.86 7.08 -7.21
C THR A 266 -12.24 5.80 -6.48
N VAL A 267 -13.54 5.54 -6.33
CA VAL A 267 -14.08 4.32 -5.71
C VAL A 267 -15.21 3.82 -6.60
N ALA A 268 -15.04 2.68 -7.26
CA ALA A 268 -16.05 2.06 -8.14
C ALA A 268 -17.12 1.25 -7.37
N GLY A 269 -16.95 1.12 -6.06
CA GLY A 269 -17.81 0.31 -5.20
C GLY A 269 -17.30 -1.12 -5.05
N PRO A 270 -17.94 -1.94 -4.20
CA PRO A 270 -17.52 -3.32 -3.97
C PRO A 270 -17.85 -4.23 -5.17
N ASP A 271 -17.03 -5.27 -5.35
CA ASP A 271 -17.31 -6.36 -6.29
C ASP A 271 -18.67 -7.00 -6.03
N GLN A 272 -19.36 -7.37 -7.10
CA GLN A 272 -20.75 -7.82 -7.05
C GLN A 272 -20.89 -9.24 -7.58
N VAL A 273 -21.58 -10.09 -6.83
CA VAL A 273 -21.87 -11.46 -7.22
C VAL A 273 -23.39 -11.67 -7.25
N ASN A 274 -23.92 -12.06 -8.40
CA ASN A 274 -25.32 -12.45 -8.55
C ASN A 274 -25.42 -13.82 -9.22
N LEU A 275 -25.61 -14.86 -8.40
CA LEU A 275 -25.63 -16.25 -8.85
C LEU A 275 -26.97 -16.70 -9.46
N SER A 276 -27.97 -15.81 -9.46
CA SER A 276 -29.31 -16.06 -9.99
C SER A 276 -29.74 -14.94 -10.93
N TRP A 277 -28.78 -14.39 -11.68
CA TRP A 277 -29.01 -13.29 -12.58
C TRP A 277 -29.95 -13.73 -13.72
N ASN A 278 -30.96 -12.92 -13.99
CA ASN A 278 -32.06 -13.23 -14.90
C ASN A 278 -32.18 -12.22 -16.06
N GLY A 279 -31.09 -11.53 -16.43
CA GLY A 279 -31.10 -10.49 -17.45
C GLY A 279 -31.35 -9.07 -16.94
N GLY A 280 -31.39 -8.88 -15.61
CA GLY A 280 -31.67 -7.58 -15.00
C GLY A 280 -30.48 -6.60 -15.01
N ALA A 281 -30.77 -5.32 -14.80
CA ALA A 281 -29.73 -4.32 -14.62
C ALA A 281 -28.98 -4.51 -13.28
N VAL A 282 -27.72 -4.10 -13.29
CA VAL A 282 -26.79 -4.03 -12.17
C VAL A 282 -26.51 -2.57 -11.86
N THR A 283 -26.51 -2.20 -10.58
CA THR A 283 -26.20 -0.84 -10.15
C THR A 283 -24.71 -0.69 -9.94
N LEU A 284 -24.09 0.23 -10.65
CA LEU A 284 -22.74 0.71 -10.41
C LEU A 284 -22.81 1.93 -9.49
N ASP A 285 -21.99 1.99 -8.44
CA ASP A 285 -22.05 3.06 -7.44
C ASP A 285 -20.67 3.63 -7.15
N GLY A 286 -20.37 4.74 -7.81
CA GLY A 286 -19.15 5.51 -7.64
C GLY A 286 -19.24 6.62 -6.59
N SER A 287 -20.36 6.73 -5.86
CA SER A 287 -20.66 7.89 -5.00
C SER A 287 -19.73 8.02 -3.78
N ALA A 288 -18.97 6.97 -3.47
CA ALA A 288 -17.91 6.99 -2.46
C ALA A 288 -16.65 7.74 -2.92
N SER A 289 -16.53 8.09 -4.20
CA SER A 289 -15.41 8.88 -4.72
C SER A 289 -15.33 10.26 -4.07
N ARG A 290 -14.12 10.76 -3.87
CA ARG A 290 -13.84 12.07 -3.25
C ARG A 290 -12.84 12.84 -4.10
N ASP A 291 -12.93 14.15 -4.09
CA ASP A 291 -11.86 14.99 -4.62
C ASP A 291 -10.62 14.92 -3.72
N ARG A 292 -9.52 15.49 -4.18
CA ARG A 292 -8.31 15.73 -3.39
C ARG A 292 -8.63 16.39 -2.04
N PRO A 293 -7.79 16.25 -1.01
CA PRO A 293 -7.95 17.00 0.22
C PRO A 293 -8.05 18.52 -0.03
N GLY A 294 -9.14 19.14 0.46
CA GLY A 294 -9.47 20.56 0.22
C GLY A 294 -10.16 20.85 -1.11
N GLY A 295 -10.39 19.84 -1.95
CA GLY A 295 -11.16 19.92 -3.20
C GLY A 295 -12.69 19.89 -3.00
N ASN A 296 -13.43 19.89 -4.10
CA ASN A 296 -14.89 19.96 -4.11
C ASN A 296 -15.51 18.74 -4.79
N ASN A 297 -16.11 17.84 -4.00
CA ASN A 297 -16.78 16.64 -4.54
C ASN A 297 -17.92 16.95 -5.53
N ALA A 298 -18.53 18.13 -5.46
CA ALA A 298 -19.64 18.50 -6.35
C ALA A 298 -19.20 18.81 -7.79
N THR A 299 -17.89 19.00 -8.03
CA THR A 299 -17.34 19.25 -9.37
C THR A 299 -16.78 18.00 -10.04
N LEU A 300 -16.83 16.85 -9.35
CA LEU A 300 -16.38 15.58 -9.89
C LEU A 300 -17.24 15.16 -11.09
N THR A 301 -16.57 14.69 -12.13
CA THR A 301 -17.18 14.08 -13.30
C THR A 301 -16.87 12.58 -13.30
N PHE A 302 -17.86 11.76 -13.63
CA PHE A 302 -17.76 10.30 -13.59
C PHE A 302 -17.89 9.77 -15.01
N GLN A 303 -17.05 8.80 -15.37
CA GLN A 303 -17.14 8.11 -16.65
C GLN A 303 -16.94 6.62 -16.44
N TRP A 304 -17.99 5.84 -16.68
CA TRP A 304 -17.93 4.39 -16.63
C TRP A 304 -17.57 3.80 -17.99
N ARG A 305 -16.87 2.66 -18.02
CA ARG A 305 -16.66 1.86 -19.22
C ARG A 305 -16.59 0.36 -18.93
N VAL A 306 -16.91 -0.45 -19.93
CA VAL A 306 -16.60 -1.88 -19.95
C VAL A 306 -15.10 -2.03 -20.25
N ALA A 307 -14.32 -2.42 -19.23
CA ALA A 307 -12.89 -2.71 -19.39
C ALA A 307 -12.67 -4.15 -19.86
N GLN A 308 -13.45 -5.09 -19.32
CA GLN A 308 -13.51 -6.47 -19.78
C GLN A 308 -14.97 -6.92 -19.84
N ALA A 309 -15.39 -7.37 -21.03
CA ALA A 309 -16.71 -7.94 -21.21
C ALA A 309 -16.69 -9.44 -20.93
N ALA A 310 -17.83 -9.98 -20.45
CA ALA A 310 -17.98 -11.41 -20.32
C ALA A 310 -17.88 -12.12 -21.68
N TYR A 311 -17.42 -13.37 -21.65
CA TYR A 311 -17.29 -14.18 -22.85
C TYR A 311 -18.62 -14.29 -23.61
N GLY A 312 -18.62 -13.92 -24.89
CA GLY A 312 -19.80 -13.92 -25.74
C GLY A 312 -20.62 -12.62 -25.73
N SER A 313 -20.23 -11.62 -24.94
CA SER A 313 -20.82 -10.28 -24.98
C SER A 313 -20.45 -9.52 -26.25
N ALA A 314 -21.33 -8.62 -26.68
CA ALA A 314 -21.04 -7.59 -27.69
C ALA A 314 -20.72 -6.21 -27.08
N LEU A 315 -20.91 -6.02 -25.77
CA LEU A 315 -20.71 -4.75 -25.09
C LEU A 315 -19.22 -4.42 -24.94
N ASN A 316 -18.86 -3.17 -25.20
CA ASN A 316 -17.50 -2.65 -25.03
C ASN A 316 -17.50 -1.13 -24.85
N GLY A 317 -16.41 -0.61 -24.27
CA GLY A 317 -16.15 0.83 -24.23
C GLY A 317 -17.00 1.61 -23.24
N ALA A 318 -17.10 2.92 -23.45
CA ALA A 318 -17.72 3.86 -22.54
C ALA A 318 -19.24 3.62 -22.39
N LEU A 319 -19.72 3.61 -21.15
CA LEU A 319 -21.15 3.63 -20.87
C LEU A 319 -21.69 5.05 -21.05
N ILE A 320 -22.96 5.15 -21.46
CA ILE A 320 -23.62 6.44 -21.67
C ILE A 320 -24.04 7.02 -20.31
N GLY A 321 -23.60 8.25 -20.03
CA GLY A 321 -23.95 8.97 -18.81
C GLY A 321 -22.72 9.38 -18.01
N THR A 322 -22.92 10.28 -17.05
CA THR A 322 -21.85 10.83 -16.20
C THR A 322 -22.22 10.83 -14.72
N ALA A 323 -23.24 10.04 -14.35
CA ALA A 323 -23.71 9.94 -12.98
C ALA A 323 -22.77 9.05 -12.16
N ALA A 324 -22.54 9.42 -10.90
CA ALA A 324 -21.80 8.58 -9.96
C ALA A 324 -22.47 7.21 -9.79
N ILE A 325 -23.81 7.19 -9.71
CA ILE A 325 -24.62 5.97 -9.66
C ILE A 325 -25.23 5.74 -11.03
N GLN A 326 -24.95 4.59 -11.63
CA GLN A 326 -25.37 4.26 -12.98
C GLN A 326 -25.96 2.85 -13.06
N SER A 327 -27.00 2.69 -13.88
CA SER A 327 -27.55 1.39 -14.24
C SER A 327 -26.79 0.82 -15.44
N PHE A 328 -26.26 -0.39 -15.30
CA PHE A 328 -25.62 -1.17 -16.36
C PHE A 328 -26.42 -2.44 -16.61
N THR A 329 -26.74 -2.75 -17.87
CA THR A 329 -27.46 -3.99 -18.22
C THR A 329 -26.53 -4.90 -19.03
N PRO A 330 -25.93 -5.91 -18.39
CA PRO A 330 -25.16 -6.96 -19.07
C PRO A 330 -26.03 -7.67 -20.11
N ASP A 331 -25.47 -8.02 -21.27
CA ASP A 331 -26.16 -8.77 -22.33
C ASP A 331 -26.01 -10.30 -22.16
N VAL A 332 -24.97 -10.74 -21.44
CA VAL A 332 -24.69 -12.15 -21.16
C VAL A 332 -24.29 -12.36 -19.68
N PRO A 333 -24.56 -13.54 -19.10
CA PRO A 333 -23.94 -13.92 -17.84
C PRO A 333 -22.43 -14.13 -18.02
N GLY A 334 -21.68 -14.01 -16.93
CA GLY A 334 -20.24 -14.23 -16.89
C GLY A 334 -19.53 -13.26 -15.95
N GLU A 335 -18.22 -13.19 -16.11
CA GLU A 335 -17.35 -12.28 -15.36
C GLU A 335 -17.13 -10.99 -16.16
N TRP A 336 -17.25 -9.84 -15.50
CA TRP A 336 -17.10 -8.52 -16.11
C TRP A 336 -16.19 -7.63 -15.27
N ASP A 337 -15.39 -6.79 -15.94
CA ASP A 337 -14.65 -5.70 -15.28
C ASP A 337 -15.20 -4.37 -15.80
N ILE A 338 -15.77 -3.59 -14.91
CA ILE A 338 -16.31 -2.26 -15.22
C ILE A 338 -15.44 -1.22 -14.53
N GLU A 339 -14.82 -0.33 -15.30
CA GLU A 339 -13.93 0.70 -14.77
C GLU A 339 -14.69 2.04 -14.66
N LEU A 340 -14.49 2.71 -13.53
CA LEU A 340 -14.87 4.09 -13.29
C LEU A 340 -13.63 4.98 -13.42
N THR A 341 -13.71 6.04 -14.22
CA THR A 341 -12.77 7.17 -14.17
C THR A 341 -13.46 8.38 -13.54
N VAL A 342 -12.83 9.00 -12.54
CA VAL A 342 -13.29 10.24 -11.92
C VAL A 342 -12.30 11.36 -12.24
N THR A 343 -12.81 12.51 -12.70
CA THR A 343 -12.02 13.71 -12.98
C THR A 343 -12.55 14.89 -12.19
N ASN A 344 -11.65 15.65 -11.54
CA ASN A 344 -12.01 16.84 -10.77
C ASN A 344 -11.94 18.15 -11.58
N ASP A 345 -12.24 19.27 -10.92
CA ASP A 345 -12.32 20.59 -11.54
C ASP A 345 -10.98 21.17 -12.03
N VAL A 346 -9.86 20.58 -11.60
CA VAL A 346 -8.52 20.92 -12.14
C VAL A 346 -8.06 19.98 -13.26
N GLY A 347 -8.90 19.02 -13.66
CA GLY A 347 -8.62 18.07 -14.73
C GLY A 347 -7.75 16.88 -14.32
N ALA A 348 -7.44 16.73 -13.03
CA ALA A 348 -6.77 15.52 -12.53
C ALA A 348 -7.76 14.36 -12.46
N SER A 349 -7.31 13.16 -12.82
CA SER A 349 -8.16 11.98 -12.88
C SER A 349 -7.52 10.76 -12.25
N ALA A 350 -8.38 9.86 -11.76
CA ALA A 350 -8.02 8.53 -11.29
C ALA A 350 -9.07 7.52 -11.75
N ALA A 351 -8.72 6.24 -11.68
CA ALA A 351 -9.59 5.16 -12.06
C ALA A 351 -9.62 4.06 -10.99
N ASP A 352 -10.76 3.36 -10.92
CA ASP A 352 -10.99 2.18 -10.09
C ASP A 352 -11.93 1.23 -10.84
N ALA A 353 -11.94 -0.06 -10.49
CA ALA A 353 -12.76 -1.06 -11.17
C ALA A 353 -13.63 -1.84 -10.18
N VAL A 354 -14.79 -2.29 -10.68
CA VAL A 354 -15.67 -3.23 -9.98
C VAL A 354 -15.80 -4.51 -10.80
N HIS A 355 -15.59 -5.65 -10.16
CA HIS A 355 -15.76 -6.97 -10.76
C HIS A 355 -17.18 -7.47 -10.57
N LEU A 356 -17.83 -7.91 -11.65
CA LEU A 356 -19.18 -8.47 -11.61
C LEU A 356 -19.15 -9.95 -11.99
N ARG A 357 -19.70 -10.79 -11.12
CA ARG A 357 -19.88 -12.21 -11.34
C ARG A 357 -21.35 -12.56 -11.47
N LEU A 358 -21.80 -12.81 -12.70
CA LEU A 358 -23.20 -13.02 -13.01
C LEU A 358 -23.43 -14.44 -13.52
N LEU A 359 -24.23 -15.23 -12.79
CA LEU A 359 -24.62 -16.55 -13.24
C LEU A 359 -26.11 -16.56 -13.58
N ALA A 360 -26.42 -16.95 -14.82
CA ALA A 360 -27.78 -17.28 -15.22
C ALA A 360 -27.89 -18.80 -15.34
N ILE A 361 -28.72 -19.41 -14.48
CA ILE A 361 -29.12 -20.81 -14.63
C ILE A 361 -30.51 -20.80 -15.26
N PRO A 362 -30.67 -21.21 -16.53
CA PRO A 362 -31.97 -21.29 -17.18
C PRO A 362 -32.95 -22.13 -16.35
N ALA A 363 -34.22 -21.73 -16.29
CA ALA A 363 -35.25 -22.48 -15.57
C ALA A 363 -35.44 -23.92 -16.10
N GLY A 364 -34.99 -24.20 -17.33
CA GLY A 364 -34.98 -25.52 -17.95
C GLY A 364 -33.70 -26.33 -17.74
N HIS A 365 -32.67 -25.77 -17.10
CA HIS A 365 -31.54 -26.58 -16.67
C HIS A 365 -32.03 -27.52 -15.56
N PRO A 366 -31.79 -28.85 -15.66
CA PRO A 366 -32.19 -29.75 -14.60
C PRO A 366 -31.48 -29.34 -13.31
N ARG A 367 -32.23 -28.66 -12.44
CA ARG A 367 -31.86 -28.53 -11.04
C ARG A 367 -32.00 -29.94 -10.47
N ILE A 368 -30.89 -30.67 -10.39
CA ILE A 368 -30.87 -31.89 -9.59
C ILE A 368 -30.95 -31.43 -8.14
N TYR A 369 -32.18 -31.30 -7.65
CA TYR A 369 -32.43 -31.37 -6.22
C TYR A 369 -32.08 -32.79 -5.81
N LEU A 370 -30.98 -32.95 -5.07
CA LEU A 370 -30.62 -34.19 -4.39
C LEU A 370 -31.62 -34.41 -3.24
N ASP A 371 -32.81 -34.89 -3.59
CA ASP A 371 -33.72 -35.44 -2.58
C ASP A 371 -33.19 -36.79 -2.08
N PRO A 372 -33.59 -37.26 -0.88
CA PRO A 372 -33.07 -38.51 -0.31
C PRO A 372 -33.23 -39.72 -1.23
N ALA A 373 -34.26 -39.76 -2.08
CA ALA A 373 -34.48 -40.85 -3.02
C ALA A 373 -33.51 -40.79 -4.21
N LYS A 374 -33.28 -39.61 -4.78
CA LYS A 374 -32.30 -39.39 -5.86
C LYS A 374 -30.86 -39.57 -5.38
N LEU A 375 -30.56 -39.15 -4.15
CA LEU A 375 -29.27 -39.42 -3.50
C LEU A 375 -29.06 -40.93 -3.32
N ALA A 376 -30.08 -41.67 -2.84
CA ALA A 376 -30.01 -43.12 -2.71
C ALA A 376 -29.87 -43.84 -4.06
N ILE A 377 -30.53 -43.36 -5.12
CA ILE A 377 -30.37 -43.89 -6.49
C ILE A 377 -28.96 -43.61 -7.03
N LEU A 378 -28.40 -42.43 -6.78
CA LEU A 378 -27.00 -42.11 -7.12
C LEU A 378 -26.03 -43.02 -6.36
N GLN A 379 -26.23 -43.21 -5.05
CA GLN A 379 -25.47 -44.14 -4.22
C GLN A 379 -25.57 -45.59 -4.68
N ALA A 380 -26.74 -46.03 -5.18
CA ALA A 380 -26.92 -47.39 -5.67
C ALA A 380 -26.29 -47.64 -7.06
N ARG A 381 -26.10 -46.57 -7.85
CA ARG A 381 -25.41 -46.62 -9.16
C ARG A 381 -23.90 -46.43 -9.04
N ALA A 382 -23.44 -46.02 -7.86
CA ALA A 382 -22.04 -45.93 -7.56
C ALA A 382 -21.40 -47.32 -7.57
N ILE A 383 -20.38 -47.48 -8.39
CA ILE A 383 -19.52 -48.67 -8.32
C ILE A 383 -18.60 -48.44 -7.11
N PRO A 384 -18.62 -49.30 -6.06
CA PRO A 384 -17.85 -49.07 -4.84
C PRO A 384 -16.33 -48.96 -5.06
N SER A 385 -15.84 -49.47 -6.19
CA SER A 385 -14.44 -49.43 -6.60
C SER A 385 -14.09 -48.24 -7.50
N ASN A 386 -15.01 -47.31 -7.77
CA ASN A 386 -14.73 -46.14 -8.59
C ASN A 386 -14.15 -45.01 -7.70
N PRO A 387 -12.87 -44.64 -7.84
CA PRO A 387 -12.24 -43.64 -7.00
C PRO A 387 -12.90 -42.25 -7.10
N ARG A 388 -13.59 -41.94 -8.21
CA ARG A 388 -14.36 -40.69 -8.34
C ARG A 388 -15.61 -40.64 -7.45
N TRP A 389 -16.16 -41.80 -7.09
CA TRP A 389 -17.32 -41.87 -6.19
C TRP A 389 -16.93 -41.60 -4.74
N THR A 390 -15.78 -42.14 -4.31
CA THR A 390 -15.20 -41.85 -2.99
C THR A 390 -14.88 -40.37 -2.85
N GLN A 391 -14.36 -39.75 -3.92
CA GLN A 391 -14.12 -38.31 -3.97
C GLN A 391 -15.43 -37.50 -3.86
N LEU A 392 -16.46 -37.84 -4.63
CA LEU A 392 -17.76 -37.16 -4.58
C LEU A 392 -18.43 -37.30 -3.20
N GLN A 393 -18.34 -38.47 -2.57
CA GLN A 393 -18.86 -38.68 -1.22
C GLN A 393 -18.15 -37.81 -0.19
N ALA A 394 -16.81 -37.71 -0.27
CA ALA A 394 -16.03 -36.86 0.62
C ALA A 394 -16.42 -35.38 0.46
N GLU A 395 -16.52 -34.89 -0.78
CA GLU A 395 -16.94 -33.51 -1.10
C GLU A 395 -18.38 -33.22 -0.67
N ALA A 396 -19.32 -34.17 -0.83
CA ALA A 396 -20.71 -34.00 -0.42
C ALA A 396 -20.94 -34.07 1.11
N SER A 397 -20.00 -34.65 1.85
CA SER A 397 -20.02 -34.71 3.33
C SER A 397 -19.23 -33.58 4.01
N ASP A 398 -18.64 -32.68 3.22
CA ASP A 398 -17.92 -31.51 3.73
C ASP A 398 -18.90 -30.51 4.38
N PRO A 399 -18.66 -30.05 5.63
CA PRO A 399 -19.54 -29.11 6.33
C PRO A 399 -19.77 -27.76 5.63
N SER A 400 -18.90 -27.38 4.69
CA SER A 400 -19.00 -26.12 3.92
C SER A 400 -20.09 -26.15 2.83
N GLY A 401 -20.50 -27.33 2.37
CA GLY A 401 -21.54 -27.48 1.33
C GLY A 401 -21.14 -26.99 -0.07
N GLU A 402 -19.88 -26.59 -0.29
CA GLU A 402 -19.40 -26.15 -1.59
C GLU A 402 -18.96 -27.37 -2.42
N MET A 403 -19.79 -27.78 -3.39
CA MET A 403 -19.28 -28.61 -4.49
C MET A 403 -18.35 -27.75 -5.33
N HIS A 404 -17.03 -27.84 -5.07
CA HIS A 404 -16.01 -27.19 -5.90
C HIS A 404 -16.15 -27.72 -7.34
N ALA A 405 -16.74 -26.91 -8.23
CA ALA A 405 -16.71 -27.16 -9.66
C ALA A 405 -15.25 -27.05 -10.14
N ARG A 406 -14.50 -28.15 -10.06
CA ARG A 406 -13.21 -28.26 -10.74
C ARG A 406 -13.47 -28.29 -12.24
N TRP A 407 -13.04 -27.22 -12.89
CA TRP A 407 -12.97 -27.08 -14.34
C TRP A 407 -12.34 -28.33 -14.96
N TRP A 408 -13.06 -28.97 -15.87
CA TRP A 408 -12.48 -29.93 -16.80
C TRP A 408 -12.12 -29.15 -18.06
N GLY A 409 -10.81 -28.93 -18.27
CA GLY A 409 -10.30 -28.45 -19.54
C GLY A 409 -10.60 -29.44 -20.65
N CYS A 410 -11.13 -28.91 -21.75
CA CYS A 410 -11.02 -29.50 -23.07
C CYS A 410 -9.92 -28.76 -23.82
#